data_AF-A0A948FX33-F1
#
_entry.id   AF-A0A948FX33-F1
#
_cell.length_a   1.000
_cell.length_b   1.000
_cell.length_c   1.000
_cell.angle_alpha   90.00
_cell.angle_beta   90.00
_cell.angle_gamma   90.00
#
_symmetry.space_group_name_H-M   'P 1'
#
loop_
_entity.id
_entity.type
_entity.pdbx_description
1 polymer ?
#
loop_
_entity_poly.entity_id
_entity_poly.type
_entity_poly.pdbx_seq_one_letter_code
_entity_poly.pdbx_strand_id
1 'polypeptide(L)'
;MPFVPQQAFYCGPAALTEIARFWGLEADQESLAKQLFIPGKKGSLAIEMQATSRRLGMLPYPLSKNLSAILSEVDAGNPVLVFQNLAFAWWPQWHYAVVVGYDLGEEELILHSGSHENYRLSFKTFMATWARTNHWARVLTDSSRLPETAKPAQYIATANEFEQVGDLDLAMSFYALAVEKWPNSKPVLTALANAALTQGDTRRALDLFSQILLTNPDDPALWNNYAFALLEENCRAEALVAISKAVSLAEDKAPYQQSREEILASEPRQDKECTAVVMREL
;
A
#
# COMPACT_ATOMS: atom_id res chain seq x y z
N MET A 1 10.39 -14.70 17.04
CA MET A 1 9.48 -15.08 15.94
C MET A 1 9.27 -16.58 15.99
N PRO A 2 8.04 -17.11 15.92
CA PRO A 2 7.83 -18.56 15.83
C PRO A 2 8.44 -19.10 14.54
N PHE A 3 8.99 -20.31 14.55
CA PHE A 3 9.49 -20.97 13.33
C PHE A 3 8.47 -21.99 12.81
N VAL A 4 8.24 -21.99 11.48
CA VAL A 4 7.36 -22.98 10.82
C VAL A 4 8.18 -23.77 9.80
N PRO A 5 8.51 -25.05 10.06
CA PRO A 5 9.31 -25.84 9.14
C PRO A 5 8.59 -26.05 7.80
N GLN A 6 9.28 -25.78 6.70
CA GLN A 6 8.73 -25.92 5.35
C GLN A 6 8.45 -27.38 4.98
N GLN A 7 7.29 -27.63 4.34
CA GLN A 7 7.02 -28.85 3.55
C GLN A 7 7.52 -28.67 2.10
N ALA A 8 7.93 -29.75 1.43
CA ALA A 8 8.53 -29.67 0.09
C ALA A 8 7.66 -28.83 -0.89
N PHE A 9 8.26 -27.82 -1.53
CA PHE A 9 7.63 -26.85 -2.45
C PHE A 9 6.73 -25.75 -1.83
N TYR A 10 6.72 -25.59 -0.49
CA TYR A 10 5.86 -24.64 0.23
C TYR A 10 6.61 -23.45 0.90
N CYS A 11 7.67 -22.90 0.27
CA CYS A 11 8.45 -21.82 0.89
C CYS A 11 7.63 -20.55 1.12
N GLY A 12 6.73 -20.19 0.19
CA GLY A 12 5.80 -19.06 0.35
C GLY A 12 4.77 -19.25 1.49
N PRO A 13 3.97 -20.34 1.49
CA PRO A 13 3.02 -20.61 2.56
C PRO A 13 3.64 -20.69 3.95
N ALA A 14 4.84 -21.29 4.08
CA ALA A 14 5.57 -21.36 5.34
C ALA A 14 5.91 -19.96 5.87
N ALA A 15 6.53 -19.13 5.02
CA ALA A 15 6.92 -17.77 5.39
C ALA A 15 5.73 -16.89 5.77
N LEU A 16 4.60 -16.98 5.04
CA LEU A 16 3.38 -16.25 5.42
C LEU A 16 2.78 -16.74 6.73
N THR A 17 2.74 -18.06 6.95
CA THR A 17 2.26 -18.63 8.22
C THR A 17 3.09 -18.10 9.39
N GLU A 18 4.41 -18.05 9.19
CA GLU A 18 5.35 -17.57 10.20
C GLU A 18 5.09 -16.10 10.58
N ILE A 19 4.97 -15.23 9.57
CA ILE A 19 4.71 -13.81 9.77
C ILE A 19 3.31 -13.59 10.37
N ALA A 20 2.29 -14.31 9.90
CA ALA A 20 0.94 -14.22 10.44
C ALA A 20 0.91 -14.60 11.93
N ARG A 21 1.56 -15.70 12.31
CA ARG A 21 1.67 -16.12 13.72
C ARG A 21 2.50 -15.15 14.57
N PHE A 22 3.51 -14.51 13.99
CA PHE A 22 4.25 -13.43 14.66
C PHE A 22 3.31 -12.28 15.06
N TRP A 23 2.34 -11.95 14.22
CA TRP A 23 1.28 -10.98 14.51
C TRP A 23 0.11 -11.53 15.33
N GLY A 24 0.21 -12.76 15.85
CA GLY A 24 -0.85 -13.39 16.64
C GLY A 24 -2.07 -13.84 15.82
N LEU A 25 -1.96 -13.90 14.50
CA LEU A 25 -3.01 -14.42 13.63
C LEU A 25 -2.97 -15.94 13.57
N GLU A 26 -4.14 -16.56 13.61
CA GLU A 26 -4.30 -17.98 13.33
C GLU A 26 -4.09 -18.23 11.83
N ALA A 27 -3.00 -18.95 11.51
CA ALA A 27 -2.66 -19.32 10.15
C ALA A 27 -2.13 -20.74 10.09
N ASP A 28 -2.56 -21.48 9.06
CA ASP A 28 -2.09 -22.82 8.75
C ASP A 28 -1.49 -22.91 7.34
N GLN A 29 -0.34 -23.57 7.25
CA GLN A 29 0.45 -23.67 6.03
C GLN A 29 -0.29 -24.37 4.89
N GLU A 30 -1.14 -25.35 5.20
CA GLU A 30 -1.85 -26.14 4.19
C GLU A 30 -2.96 -25.33 3.51
N SER A 31 -3.74 -24.57 4.28
CA SER A 31 -4.77 -23.65 3.79
C SER A 31 -4.16 -22.54 2.95
N LEU A 32 -3.08 -21.90 3.43
CA LEU A 32 -2.39 -20.85 2.67
C LEU A 32 -1.82 -21.38 1.35
N ALA A 33 -1.33 -22.62 1.32
CA ALA A 33 -0.85 -23.22 0.09
C ALA A 33 -1.95 -23.45 -0.96
N LYS A 34 -3.16 -23.85 -0.54
CA LYS A 34 -4.32 -23.97 -1.44
C LYS A 34 -4.70 -22.63 -2.06
N GLN A 35 -4.47 -21.52 -1.35
CA GLN A 35 -4.73 -20.17 -1.84
C GLN A 35 -3.63 -19.64 -2.77
N LEU A 36 -2.39 -20.07 -2.55
CA LEU A 36 -1.21 -19.65 -3.33
C LEU A 36 -0.98 -20.48 -4.60
N PHE A 37 -1.57 -21.68 -4.70
CA PHE A 37 -1.37 -22.57 -5.85
C PHE A 37 -2.29 -22.21 -7.03
N ILE A 38 -1.71 -21.85 -8.17
CA ILE A 38 -2.45 -21.70 -9.44
C ILE A 38 -1.88 -22.68 -10.48
N PRO A 39 -2.65 -23.70 -10.91
CA PRO A 39 -2.22 -24.59 -11.99
C PRO A 39 -1.93 -23.81 -13.28
N GLY A 40 -0.73 -24.00 -13.85
CA GLY A 40 -0.42 -23.58 -15.22
C GLY A 40 0.03 -22.12 -15.43
N LYS A 41 0.18 -21.30 -14.38
CA LYS A 41 0.73 -19.94 -14.54
C LYS A 41 2.25 -19.90 -14.48
N LYS A 42 2.89 -19.32 -15.50
CA LYS A 42 4.36 -19.18 -15.66
C LYS A 42 4.97 -17.97 -14.94
N GLY A 43 4.25 -17.28 -14.07
CA GLY A 43 4.75 -16.04 -13.46
C GLY A 43 4.06 -15.59 -12.18
N SER A 44 3.76 -16.48 -11.24
CA SER A 44 2.81 -16.12 -10.18
C SER A 44 3.08 -16.82 -8.85
N LEU A 45 4.07 -16.30 -8.12
CA LEU A 45 4.17 -16.50 -6.67
C LEU A 45 4.13 -15.15 -5.95
N ALA A 46 4.85 -14.12 -6.43
CA ALA A 46 4.92 -12.84 -5.72
C ALA A 46 3.58 -12.08 -5.69
N ILE A 47 2.75 -12.19 -6.74
CA ILE A 47 1.43 -11.54 -6.79
C ILE A 47 0.47 -12.26 -5.82
N GLU A 48 0.49 -13.58 -5.83
CA GLU A 48 -0.31 -14.45 -4.98
C GLU A 48 0.07 -14.28 -3.51
N MET A 49 1.36 -14.13 -3.22
CA MET A 49 1.86 -13.82 -1.87
C MET A 49 1.30 -12.49 -1.37
N GLN A 50 1.28 -11.46 -2.20
CA GLN A 50 0.70 -10.16 -1.84
C GLN A 50 -0.81 -10.24 -1.65
N ALA A 51 -1.53 -10.91 -2.56
CA ALA A 51 -2.98 -11.10 -2.45
C ALA A 51 -3.35 -11.90 -1.20
N THR A 52 -2.60 -12.96 -0.88
CA THR A 52 -2.82 -13.79 0.31
C THR A 52 -2.49 -13.02 1.58
N SER A 53 -1.45 -12.19 1.58
CA SER A 53 -1.14 -11.29 2.72
C SER A 53 -2.31 -10.35 3.01
N ARG A 54 -2.91 -9.76 1.96
CA ARG A 54 -4.09 -8.88 2.13
C ARG A 54 -5.31 -9.62 2.67
N ARG A 55 -5.57 -10.86 2.22
CA ARG A 55 -6.65 -11.70 2.76
C ARG A 55 -6.47 -12.03 4.24
N LEU A 56 -5.22 -12.02 4.74
CA LEU A 56 -4.90 -12.16 6.15
C LEU A 56 -5.01 -10.83 6.92
N GLY A 57 -5.45 -9.75 6.29
CA GLY A 57 -5.52 -8.43 6.88
C GLY A 57 -4.18 -7.71 6.99
N MET A 58 -3.12 -8.21 6.34
CA MET A 58 -1.78 -7.64 6.41
C MET A 58 -1.44 -6.82 5.17
N LEU A 59 -0.95 -5.59 5.37
CA LEU A 59 -0.46 -4.70 4.33
C LEU A 59 0.93 -5.13 3.87
N PRO A 60 1.12 -5.56 2.60
CA PRO A 60 2.40 -6.04 2.10
C PRO A 60 3.28 -4.89 1.59
N TYR A 61 3.91 -4.15 2.51
CA TYR A 61 4.65 -2.93 2.20
C TYR A 61 5.97 -3.20 1.42
N PRO A 62 6.14 -2.65 0.20
CA PRO A 62 7.39 -2.72 -0.58
C PRO A 62 8.57 -1.99 0.05
N LEU A 63 9.64 -2.74 0.35
CA LEU A 63 10.91 -2.15 0.80
C LEU A 63 11.73 -1.58 -0.36
N SER A 64 12.58 -0.61 -0.03
CA SER A 64 13.62 -0.12 -0.94
C SER A 64 14.64 -1.23 -1.25
N LYS A 65 15.21 -1.21 -2.46
CA LYS A 65 16.12 -2.25 -2.98
C LYS A 65 17.55 -2.14 -2.42
N ASN A 66 17.68 -1.98 -1.11
CA ASN A 66 18.95 -1.87 -0.42
C ASN A 66 18.91 -2.63 0.90
N LEU A 67 20.08 -3.06 1.38
CA LEU A 67 20.19 -3.83 2.61
C LEU A 67 19.76 -3.00 3.83
N SER A 68 20.05 -1.69 3.85
CA SER A 68 19.69 -0.83 4.98
C SER A 68 18.19 -0.80 5.26
N ALA A 69 17.33 -0.85 4.23
CA ALA A 69 15.88 -0.95 4.45
C ALA A 69 15.47 -2.25 5.14
N ILE A 70 16.11 -3.38 4.81
CA ILE A 70 15.88 -4.65 5.52
C ILE A 70 16.34 -4.54 6.97
N LEU A 71 17.55 -4.04 7.20
CA LEU A 71 18.11 -3.92 8.55
C LEU A 71 17.27 -3.00 9.43
N SER A 72 16.81 -1.85 8.92
CA SER A 72 15.96 -0.92 9.66
C SER A 72 14.63 -1.54 10.09
N GLU A 73 13.99 -2.33 9.23
CA GLU A 73 12.75 -3.03 9.59
C GLU A 73 13.00 -4.11 10.65
N VAL A 74 14.06 -4.90 10.48
CA VAL A 74 14.42 -5.96 11.44
C VAL A 74 14.81 -5.37 12.80
N ASP A 75 15.54 -4.26 12.83
CA ASP A 75 15.91 -3.53 14.06
C ASP A 75 14.67 -2.96 14.75
N ALA A 76 13.69 -2.47 13.98
CA ALA A 76 12.37 -2.12 14.50
C ALA A 76 11.57 -3.34 14.96
N GLY A 77 12.04 -4.57 14.75
CA GLY A 77 11.34 -5.80 15.13
C GLY A 77 10.24 -6.21 14.15
N ASN A 78 10.31 -5.77 12.89
CA ASN A 78 9.48 -6.25 11.79
C ASN A 78 10.22 -7.34 11.01
N PRO A 79 9.72 -8.59 11.00
CA PRO A 79 10.27 -9.61 10.13
C PRO A 79 10.10 -9.24 8.66
N VAL A 80 11.14 -9.48 7.86
CA VAL A 80 11.13 -9.10 6.44
C VAL A 80 11.00 -10.33 5.55
N LEU A 81 9.92 -10.39 4.79
CA LEU A 81 9.72 -11.39 3.76
C LEU A 81 10.61 -11.05 2.55
N VAL A 82 11.49 -11.98 2.18
CA VAL A 82 12.40 -11.81 1.05
C VAL A 82 12.20 -12.92 0.02
N PHE A 83 12.46 -12.60 -1.24
CA PHE A 83 12.46 -13.58 -2.32
C PHE A 83 13.85 -13.67 -2.91
N GLN A 84 14.43 -14.87 -2.94
CA GLN A 84 15.77 -15.13 -3.43
C GLN A 84 15.74 -16.14 -4.58
N ASN A 85 16.76 -16.12 -5.43
CA ASN A 85 17.07 -17.22 -6.32
C ASN A 85 18.40 -17.85 -5.87
N LEU A 86 18.30 -18.99 -5.20
CA LEU A 86 19.43 -19.64 -4.52
C LEU A 86 20.35 -20.41 -5.47
N ALA A 87 19.91 -20.69 -6.70
CA ALA A 87 20.70 -21.47 -7.65
C ALA A 87 21.37 -20.62 -8.74
N PHE A 88 22.22 -21.26 -9.54
CA PHE A 88 22.98 -20.62 -10.61
C PHE A 88 22.09 -20.27 -11.81
N ALA A 89 22.55 -19.33 -12.65
CA ALA A 89 21.76 -18.73 -13.74
C ALA A 89 21.14 -19.72 -14.74
N TRP A 90 21.65 -20.96 -14.83
CA TRP A 90 21.18 -22.01 -15.74
C TRP A 90 20.10 -22.92 -15.15
N TRP A 91 19.84 -22.88 -13.84
CA TRP A 91 18.73 -23.59 -13.19
C TRP A 91 18.25 -22.81 -11.96
N PRO A 92 17.14 -22.06 -12.02
CA PRO A 92 16.70 -21.23 -10.90
C PRO A 92 16.07 -22.04 -9.75
N GLN A 93 16.37 -21.67 -8.50
CA GLN A 93 15.74 -22.19 -7.28
C GLN A 93 15.13 -21.01 -6.53
N TRP A 94 13.87 -20.73 -6.83
CA TRP A 94 13.11 -19.63 -6.27
C TRP A 94 12.71 -19.93 -4.83
N HIS A 95 13.01 -19.01 -3.91
CA HIS A 95 12.91 -19.28 -2.48
C HIS A 95 12.41 -18.07 -1.71
N TYR A 96 11.35 -18.25 -0.93
CA TYR A 96 10.94 -17.28 0.09
C TYR A 96 11.59 -17.62 1.43
N ALA A 97 12.05 -16.60 2.11
CA ALA A 97 12.58 -16.69 3.46
C ALA A 97 12.11 -15.48 4.27
N VAL A 98 12.23 -15.57 5.59
CA VAL A 98 11.95 -14.45 6.49
C VAL A 98 13.25 -14.04 7.17
N VAL A 99 13.67 -12.79 7.01
CA VAL A 99 14.78 -12.22 7.77
C VAL A 99 14.26 -11.83 9.14
N VAL A 100 14.92 -12.35 10.19
CA VAL A 100 14.49 -12.19 11.59
C VAL A 100 15.55 -11.55 12.47
N GLY A 101 16.77 -11.36 11.95
CA GLY A 101 17.88 -10.77 12.69
C GLY A 101 19.08 -10.49 11.78
N TYR A 102 20.10 -9.86 12.34
CA TYR A 102 21.38 -9.62 11.68
C TYR A 102 22.51 -9.49 12.71
N ASP A 103 23.74 -9.65 12.24
CA ASP A 103 24.97 -9.40 12.98
C ASP A 103 25.86 -8.49 12.13
N LEU A 104 26.13 -7.26 12.62
CA LEU A 104 26.97 -6.30 11.90
C LEU A 104 28.47 -6.62 12.02
N GLY A 105 28.88 -7.30 13.09
CA GLY A 105 30.28 -7.65 13.31
C GLY A 105 30.73 -8.75 12.35
N GLU A 106 29.86 -9.74 12.15
CA GLU A 106 30.09 -10.87 11.25
C GLU A 106 29.57 -10.62 9.81
N GLU A 107 28.90 -9.48 9.59
CA GLU A 107 28.23 -9.14 8.33
C GLU A 107 27.25 -10.23 7.85
N GLU A 108 26.39 -10.71 8.75
CA GLU A 108 25.44 -11.80 8.50
C GLU A 108 23.98 -11.38 8.70
N LEU A 109 23.09 -11.90 7.86
CA LEU A 109 21.65 -11.96 8.13
C LEU A 109 21.29 -13.29 8.77
N ILE A 110 20.30 -13.26 9.66
CA ILE A 110 19.67 -14.43 10.27
C ILE A 110 18.29 -14.59 9.63
N LEU A 111 18.07 -15.72 8.97
CA LEU A 111 16.83 -16.02 8.23
C LEU A 111 16.17 -17.29 8.75
N HIS A 112 14.85 -17.31 8.77
CA HIS A 112 14.09 -18.55 8.76
C HIS A 112 13.92 -18.98 7.30
N SER A 113 14.45 -20.16 6.96
CA SER A 113 14.64 -20.58 5.57
C SER A 113 14.45 -22.10 5.43
N GLY A 114 13.35 -22.49 4.78
CA GLY A 114 13.02 -23.89 4.57
C GLY A 114 12.75 -24.63 5.88
N SER A 115 13.48 -25.72 6.12
CA SER A 115 13.42 -26.49 7.37
C SER A 115 14.43 -26.01 8.43
N HIS A 116 15.13 -24.90 8.19
CA HIS A 116 16.16 -24.37 9.07
C HIS A 116 15.71 -23.07 9.73
N GLU A 117 15.65 -23.09 11.05
CA GLU A 117 15.51 -21.90 11.90
C GLU A 117 16.88 -21.20 12.03
N ASN A 118 16.88 -19.87 12.14
CA ASN A 118 18.08 -19.06 12.37
C ASN A 118 19.26 -19.35 11.42
N TYR A 119 18.98 -19.61 10.15
CA TYR A 119 19.99 -19.80 9.11
C TYR A 119 20.79 -18.52 8.89
N ARG A 120 22.10 -18.60 9.10
CA ARG A 120 23.03 -17.48 8.94
C ARG A 120 23.56 -17.40 7.52
N LEU A 121 23.50 -16.21 6.92
CA LEU A 121 23.97 -15.95 5.57
C LEU A 121 24.71 -14.62 5.50
N SER A 122 25.95 -14.62 4.99
CA SER A 122 26.70 -13.37 4.84
C SER A 122 25.98 -12.37 3.93
N PHE A 123 26.12 -11.07 4.23
CA PHE A 123 25.54 -9.96 3.46
C PHE A 123 25.87 -10.07 1.98
N LYS A 124 27.13 -10.41 1.66
CA LYS A 124 27.59 -10.62 0.29
C LYS A 124 26.78 -11.69 -0.44
N THR A 125 26.61 -12.87 0.18
CA THR A 125 25.88 -13.99 -0.45
C THR A 125 24.39 -13.70 -0.54
N PHE A 126 23.82 -13.09 0.49
CA PHE A 126 22.43 -12.63 0.48
C PHE A 126 22.18 -11.65 -0.68
N MET A 127 22.97 -10.58 -0.79
CA MET A 127 22.82 -9.57 -1.83
C MET A 127 22.94 -10.18 -3.24
N ALA A 128 23.87 -11.12 -3.44
CA ALA A 128 24.02 -11.79 -4.73
C ALA A 128 22.81 -12.63 -5.15
N THR A 129 22.15 -13.31 -4.21
CA THR A 129 20.96 -14.14 -4.47
C THR A 129 19.66 -13.32 -4.52
N TRP A 130 19.61 -12.21 -3.78
CA TRP A 130 18.50 -11.26 -3.76
C TRP A 130 18.46 -10.37 -5.01
N ALA A 131 19.63 -10.00 -5.56
CA ALA A 131 19.71 -9.24 -6.81
C ALA A 131 19.03 -9.95 -7.99
N ARG A 132 19.06 -11.29 -8.00
CA ARG A 132 18.44 -12.14 -9.05
C ARG A 132 16.92 -12.07 -9.06
N THR A 133 16.30 -11.58 -7.98
CA THR A 133 14.85 -11.38 -7.89
C THR A 133 14.48 -9.89 -7.99
N ASN A 134 15.41 -9.06 -8.48
CA ASN A 134 15.27 -7.61 -8.50
C ASN A 134 15.07 -7.01 -7.09
N HIS A 135 15.73 -7.61 -6.10
CA HIS A 135 15.70 -7.20 -4.70
C HIS A 135 14.27 -7.12 -4.15
N TRP A 136 13.46 -8.15 -4.43
CA TRP A 136 12.09 -8.20 -3.93
C TRP A 136 12.09 -8.48 -2.42
N ALA A 137 11.55 -7.55 -1.63
CA ALA A 137 11.35 -7.69 -0.19
C ALA A 137 10.10 -6.93 0.27
N ARG A 138 9.43 -7.44 1.30
CA ARG A 138 8.22 -6.87 1.89
C ARG A 138 8.26 -6.99 3.40
N VAL A 139 7.76 -5.97 4.08
CA VAL A 139 7.24 -6.11 5.45
C VAL A 139 5.74 -6.32 5.35
N LEU A 140 5.19 -7.21 6.18
CA LEU A 140 3.75 -7.40 6.31
C LEU A 140 3.36 -6.88 7.70
N THR A 141 2.48 -5.89 7.76
CA THR A 141 1.97 -5.31 9.02
C THR A 141 0.45 -5.30 9.02
N ASP A 142 -0.17 -5.46 10.18
CA ASP A 142 -1.59 -5.18 10.35
C ASP A 142 -1.85 -3.66 10.49
N SER A 143 -3.11 -3.27 10.70
CA SER A 143 -3.51 -1.86 10.85
C SER A 143 -3.16 -1.24 12.21
N SER A 144 -2.43 -1.96 13.07
CA SER A 144 -1.94 -1.44 14.36
C SER A 144 -0.52 -0.89 14.30
N ARG A 145 0.24 -1.21 13.23
CA ARG A 145 1.65 -0.84 13.13
C ARG A 145 2.06 -0.38 11.73
N LEU A 146 2.81 0.71 11.66
CA LEU A 146 3.45 1.15 10.41
C LEU A 146 4.78 0.40 10.19
N PRO A 147 5.12 0.05 8.94
CA PRO A 147 6.49 -0.30 8.58
C PRO A 147 7.44 0.86 8.93
N GLU A 148 8.63 0.55 9.45
CA GLU A 148 9.60 1.57 9.90
C GLU A 148 10.07 2.45 8.74
N THR A 149 10.26 1.83 7.57
CA THR A 149 10.75 2.48 6.35
C THR A 149 9.61 3.06 5.50
N ALA A 150 8.40 3.15 6.05
CA ALA A 150 7.23 3.59 5.33
C ALA A 150 7.37 5.05 4.84
N LYS A 151 6.99 5.29 3.58
CA LYS A 151 6.87 6.63 2.99
C LYS A 151 5.41 6.92 2.68
N PRO A 152 4.91 8.15 2.89
CA PRO A 152 3.48 8.44 2.83
C PRO A 152 2.82 7.99 1.51
N ALA A 153 3.38 8.40 0.36
CA ALA A 153 2.80 8.07 -0.94
C ALA A 153 2.81 6.56 -1.22
N GLN A 154 3.88 5.87 -0.86
CA GLN A 154 4.01 4.44 -1.11
C GLN A 154 3.11 3.63 -0.18
N TYR A 155 3.00 4.04 1.09
CA TYR A 155 2.12 3.40 2.07
C TYR A 155 0.65 3.51 1.65
N ILE A 156 0.22 4.71 1.26
CA ILE A 156 -1.13 4.95 0.77
C ILE A 156 -1.42 4.16 -0.51
N ALA A 157 -0.47 4.10 -1.44
CA ALA A 157 -0.64 3.28 -2.64
C ALA A 157 -0.86 1.80 -2.30
N THR A 158 -0.14 1.25 -1.30
CA THR A 158 -0.34 -0.12 -0.83
C THR A 158 -1.65 -0.30 -0.07
N ALA A 159 -2.05 0.67 0.76
CA ALA A 159 -3.33 0.64 1.48
C ALA A 159 -4.54 0.71 0.53
N ASN A 160 -4.46 1.50 -0.54
CA ASN A 160 -5.51 1.60 -1.56
C ASN A 160 -5.77 0.27 -2.29
N GLU A 161 -4.83 -0.67 -2.28
CA GLU A 161 -5.08 -2.01 -2.83
C GLU A 161 -6.20 -2.75 -2.08
N PHE A 162 -6.46 -2.43 -0.81
CA PHE A 162 -7.59 -2.98 -0.04
C PHE A 162 -8.93 -2.41 -0.50
N GLU A 163 -8.97 -1.10 -0.77
CA GLU A 163 -10.15 -0.44 -1.34
C GLU A 163 -10.51 -1.02 -2.72
N GLN A 164 -9.51 -1.24 -3.59
CA GLN A 164 -9.70 -1.83 -4.91
C GLN A 164 -10.25 -3.26 -4.90
N VAL A 165 -10.02 -4.02 -3.82
CA VAL A 165 -10.57 -5.38 -3.67
C VAL A 165 -11.84 -5.41 -2.82
N GLY A 166 -12.36 -4.25 -2.40
CA GLY A 166 -13.62 -4.11 -1.67
C GLY A 166 -13.51 -4.14 -0.14
N ASP A 167 -12.30 -4.27 0.42
CA ASP A 167 -12.05 -4.31 1.87
C ASP A 167 -11.95 -2.89 2.46
N LEU A 168 -13.02 -2.12 2.33
CA LEU A 168 -13.07 -0.69 2.69
C LEU A 168 -12.74 -0.44 4.17
N ASP A 169 -13.26 -1.26 5.09
CA ASP A 169 -13.02 -1.08 6.54
C ASP A 169 -11.53 -1.19 6.89
N LEU A 170 -10.83 -2.11 6.24
CA LEU A 170 -9.41 -2.33 6.46
C LEU A 170 -8.57 -1.23 5.79
N ALA A 171 -8.95 -0.80 4.58
CA ALA A 171 -8.34 0.36 3.93
C ALA A 171 -8.43 1.61 4.82
N MET A 172 -9.60 1.87 5.41
CA MET A 172 -9.81 2.98 6.34
C MET A 172 -8.97 2.86 7.61
N SER A 173 -8.78 1.65 8.12
CA SER A 173 -7.91 1.41 9.28
C SER A 173 -6.44 1.77 8.96
N PHE A 174 -5.95 1.41 7.77
CA PHE A 174 -4.62 1.81 7.32
C PHE A 174 -4.52 3.32 7.06
N TYR A 175 -5.53 3.95 6.46
CA TYR A 175 -5.55 5.41 6.28
C TYR A 175 -5.55 6.16 7.60
N ALA A 176 -6.29 5.70 8.61
CA ALA A 176 -6.29 6.28 9.95
C ALA A 176 -4.87 6.29 10.55
N LEU A 177 -4.18 5.14 10.49
CA LEU A 177 -2.80 5.02 10.96
C LEU A 177 -1.83 5.93 10.18
N ALA A 178 -2.02 6.08 8.86
CA ALA A 178 -1.21 6.97 8.04
C ALA A 178 -1.38 8.45 8.43
N VAL A 179 -2.60 8.87 8.78
CA VAL A 179 -2.91 10.25 9.21
C VAL A 179 -2.25 10.58 10.54
N GLU A 180 -2.19 9.63 11.47
CA GLU A 180 -1.48 9.82 12.75
C GLU A 180 0.01 10.11 12.54
N LYS A 181 0.65 9.40 11.61
CA LYS A 181 2.08 9.56 11.31
C LYS A 181 2.39 10.76 10.43
N TRP A 182 1.53 11.04 9.45
CA TRP A 182 1.76 12.08 8.45
C TRP A 182 0.52 12.98 8.27
N PRO A 183 0.14 13.76 9.31
CA PRO A 183 -1.12 14.50 9.32
C PRO A 183 -1.22 15.60 8.26
N ASN A 184 -0.08 16.06 7.72
CA ASN A 184 -0.02 17.11 6.69
C ASN A 184 0.46 16.58 5.33
N SER A 185 0.51 15.26 5.16
CA SER A 185 0.94 14.65 3.90
C SER A 185 -0.19 14.71 2.87
N LYS A 186 0.03 15.46 1.77
CA LYS A 186 -0.90 15.54 0.65
C LYS A 186 -1.38 14.16 0.17
N PRO A 187 -0.52 13.16 -0.15
CA PRO A 187 -0.98 11.83 -0.53
C PRO A 187 -1.93 11.17 0.49
N VAL A 188 -1.67 11.36 1.78
CA VAL A 188 -2.46 10.75 2.87
C VAL A 188 -3.81 11.43 2.99
N LEU A 189 -3.82 12.76 3.03
CA LEU A 189 -5.06 13.53 3.11
C LEU A 189 -5.92 13.36 1.84
N THR A 190 -5.31 13.27 0.66
CA THR A 190 -6.04 12.99 -0.60
C THR A 190 -6.70 11.62 -0.57
N ALA A 191 -6.01 10.58 -0.10
CA ALA A 191 -6.61 9.25 0.01
C ALA A 191 -7.75 9.21 1.03
N LEU A 192 -7.58 9.86 2.19
CA LEU A 192 -8.66 9.97 3.17
C LEU A 192 -9.87 10.74 2.61
N ALA A 193 -9.65 11.82 1.84
CA ALA A 193 -10.72 12.60 1.22
C ALA A 193 -11.47 11.78 0.16
N ASN A 194 -10.75 11.06 -0.69
CA ASN A 194 -11.35 10.16 -1.68
C ASN A 194 -12.16 9.04 -0.99
N ALA A 195 -11.62 8.43 0.06
CA ALA A 195 -12.31 7.38 0.80
C ALA A 195 -13.58 7.91 1.49
N ALA A 196 -13.54 9.13 2.04
CA ALA A 196 -14.71 9.80 2.59
C ALA A 196 -15.80 10.04 1.51
N LEU A 197 -15.43 10.41 0.27
CA LEU A 197 -16.36 10.48 -0.84
C LEU A 197 -16.98 9.11 -1.17
N THR A 198 -16.18 8.05 -1.25
CA THR A 198 -16.66 6.68 -1.51
C THR A 198 -17.67 6.22 -0.45
N GLN A 199 -17.49 6.66 0.81
CA GLN A 199 -18.41 6.38 1.92
C GLN A 199 -19.64 7.30 1.98
N GLY A 200 -19.71 8.33 1.12
CA GLY A 200 -20.78 9.33 1.13
C GLY A 200 -20.63 10.42 2.21
N ASP A 201 -19.50 10.47 2.92
CA ASP A 201 -19.15 11.56 3.83
C ASP A 201 -18.55 12.75 3.06
N THR A 202 -19.35 13.30 2.15
CA THR A 202 -18.96 14.37 1.23
C THR A 202 -18.47 15.61 1.96
N ARG A 203 -19.08 15.93 3.12
CA ARG A 203 -18.69 17.09 3.91
C ARG A 203 -17.27 16.96 4.44
N ARG A 204 -16.90 15.80 5.00
CA ARG A 204 -15.53 15.54 5.45
C ARG A 204 -14.54 15.57 4.29
N ALA A 205 -14.93 15.04 3.13
CA ALA A 205 -14.09 15.12 1.94
C ALA A 205 -13.81 16.57 1.51
N LEU A 206 -14.83 17.42 1.50
CA LEU A 206 -14.69 18.86 1.19
C LEU A 206 -13.76 19.58 2.17
N ASP A 207 -13.86 19.30 3.47
CA ASP A 207 -12.98 19.87 4.49
C ASP A 207 -11.52 19.46 4.26
N LEU A 208 -11.29 18.16 3.98
CA LEU A 208 -9.96 17.63 3.69
C LEU A 208 -9.38 18.21 2.39
N PHE A 209 -10.13 18.22 1.29
CA PHE A 209 -9.66 18.82 0.04
C PHE A 209 -9.35 20.31 0.21
N SER A 210 -10.19 21.03 0.95
CA SER A 210 -9.94 22.44 1.26
C SER A 210 -8.63 22.61 2.03
N GLN A 211 -8.39 21.79 3.04
CA GLN A 211 -7.13 21.81 3.80
C GLN A 211 -5.91 21.57 2.91
N ILE A 212 -5.97 20.60 1.98
CA ILE A 212 -4.85 20.30 1.08
C ILE A 212 -4.62 21.45 0.10
N LEU A 213 -5.69 22.02 -0.46
CA LEU A 213 -5.65 23.13 -1.42
C LEU A 213 -5.06 24.42 -0.83
N LEU A 214 -5.19 24.66 0.48
CA LEU A 214 -4.54 25.80 1.15
C LEU A 214 -3.01 25.79 1.00
N THR A 215 -2.41 24.59 0.87
CA THR A 215 -0.95 24.43 0.74
C THR A 215 -0.50 23.99 -0.66
N ASN A 216 -1.45 23.61 -1.52
CA ASN A 216 -1.21 23.16 -2.89
C ASN A 216 -2.20 23.82 -3.88
N PRO A 217 -2.28 25.17 -3.92
CA PRO A 217 -3.31 25.88 -4.70
C PRO A 217 -3.11 25.78 -6.21
N ASP A 218 -1.94 25.32 -6.66
CA ASP A 218 -1.53 25.16 -8.05
C ASP A 218 -1.71 23.73 -8.59
N ASP A 219 -2.24 22.79 -7.79
CA ASP A 219 -2.47 21.41 -8.23
C ASP A 219 -3.83 21.23 -8.93
N PRO A 220 -3.86 21.04 -10.26
CA PRO A 220 -5.10 20.87 -10.99
C PRO A 220 -5.87 19.59 -10.61
N ALA A 221 -5.18 18.52 -10.17
CA ALA A 221 -5.85 17.28 -9.78
C ALA A 221 -6.62 17.43 -8.47
N LEU A 222 -6.11 18.24 -7.53
CA LEU A 222 -6.84 18.54 -6.29
C LEU A 222 -8.08 19.40 -6.54
N TRP A 223 -7.97 20.41 -7.41
CA TRP A 223 -9.12 21.21 -7.83
C TRP A 223 -10.19 20.38 -8.54
N ASN A 224 -9.78 19.40 -9.36
CA ASN A 224 -10.68 18.45 -9.99
C ASN A 224 -11.42 17.59 -8.95
N ASN A 225 -10.70 17.00 -8.00
CA ASN A 225 -11.33 16.17 -6.96
C ASN A 225 -12.26 16.99 -6.06
N TYR A 226 -11.86 18.21 -5.73
CA TYR A 226 -12.71 19.16 -4.99
C TYR A 226 -13.98 19.53 -5.78
N ALA A 227 -13.89 19.69 -7.10
CA ALA A 227 -15.07 19.93 -7.94
C ALA A 227 -16.07 18.77 -7.91
N PHE A 228 -15.59 17.52 -7.99
CA PHE A 228 -16.46 16.36 -7.86
C PHE A 228 -17.05 16.22 -6.45
N ALA A 229 -16.29 16.51 -5.40
CA ALA A 229 -16.81 16.56 -4.03
C ALA A 229 -17.95 17.61 -3.89
N LEU A 230 -17.78 18.79 -4.49
CA LEU A 230 -18.82 19.83 -4.51
C LEU A 230 -20.05 19.39 -5.30
N LEU A 231 -19.86 18.67 -6.40
CA LEU A 231 -20.97 18.13 -7.18
C LEU A 231 -21.79 17.12 -6.38
N GLU A 232 -21.13 16.26 -5.59
CA GLU A 232 -21.80 15.32 -4.70
C GLU A 232 -22.63 16.00 -3.60
N GLU A 233 -22.21 17.19 -3.16
CA GLU A 233 -22.93 18.04 -2.20
C GLU A 233 -23.97 18.97 -2.88
N ASN A 234 -24.26 18.73 -4.16
CA ASN A 234 -25.17 19.53 -4.99
C ASN A 234 -24.75 21.01 -5.19
N CYS A 235 -23.48 21.33 -4.94
CA CYS A 235 -22.87 22.65 -5.14
C CYS A 235 -22.37 22.80 -6.58
N ARG A 236 -23.25 22.62 -7.58
CA ARG A 236 -22.85 22.56 -9.00
C ARG A 236 -22.20 23.86 -9.49
N ALA A 237 -22.67 25.02 -9.06
CA ALA A 237 -22.10 26.30 -9.46
C ALA A 237 -20.63 26.42 -8.99
N GLU A 238 -20.36 26.03 -7.75
CA GLU A 238 -19.03 26.03 -7.16
C GLU A 238 -18.14 24.93 -7.75
N ALA A 239 -18.69 23.76 -8.05
CA ALA A 239 -17.98 22.70 -8.77
C ALA A 239 -17.45 23.22 -10.13
N LEU A 240 -18.26 24.00 -10.85
CA LEU A 240 -17.85 24.61 -12.12
C LEU A 240 -16.72 25.64 -11.95
N VAL A 241 -16.69 26.39 -10.83
CA VAL A 241 -15.57 27.29 -10.51
C VAL A 241 -14.30 26.49 -10.25
N ALA A 242 -14.38 25.46 -9.41
CA ALA A 242 -13.25 24.61 -9.05
C ALA A 242 -12.65 23.89 -10.28
N ILE A 243 -13.48 23.28 -11.13
CA ILE A 243 -12.97 22.62 -12.34
C ILE A 243 -12.40 23.61 -13.36
N SER A 244 -12.93 24.83 -13.43
CA SER A 244 -12.33 25.89 -14.25
C SER A 244 -10.95 26.29 -13.76
N LYS A 245 -10.71 26.30 -12.43
CA LYS A 245 -9.37 26.50 -11.86
C LYS A 245 -8.43 25.36 -12.28
N ALA A 246 -8.86 24.10 -12.18
CA ALA A 246 -8.08 22.94 -12.65
C ALA A 246 -7.67 23.07 -14.14
N VAL A 247 -8.61 23.40 -15.03
CA VAL A 247 -8.35 23.62 -16.47
C VAL A 247 -7.37 24.78 -16.71
N SER A 248 -7.38 25.81 -15.85
CA SER A 248 -6.49 26.96 -15.99
C SER A 248 -5.05 26.66 -15.57
N LEU A 249 -4.86 25.78 -14.59
CA LEU A 249 -3.56 25.42 -14.01
C LEU A 249 -2.85 24.31 -14.79
N ALA A 250 -3.60 23.42 -15.44
CA ALA A 250 -3.04 22.25 -16.10
C ALA A 250 -2.31 22.57 -17.42
N GLU A 251 -1.16 21.93 -17.62
CA GLU A 251 -0.48 21.88 -18.92
C GLU A 251 -1.30 21.07 -19.94
N ASP A 252 -1.67 19.83 -19.60
CA ASP A 252 -2.65 19.04 -20.35
C ASP A 252 -4.06 19.27 -19.80
N LYS A 253 -4.86 19.99 -20.59
CA LYS A 253 -6.22 20.40 -20.21
C LYS A 253 -7.28 19.36 -20.51
N ALA A 254 -6.98 18.35 -21.35
CA ALA A 254 -8.00 17.44 -21.86
C ALA A 254 -8.76 16.67 -20.76
N PRO A 255 -8.10 16.07 -19.73
CA PRO A 255 -8.81 15.35 -18.68
C PRO A 255 -9.76 16.24 -17.86
N TYR A 256 -9.35 17.49 -17.63
CA TYR A 256 -10.12 18.45 -16.84
C TYR A 256 -11.25 19.10 -17.64
N GLN A 257 -11.10 19.22 -18.96
CA GLN A 257 -12.19 19.62 -19.86
C GLN A 257 -13.28 18.55 -19.90
N GLN A 258 -12.90 17.27 -19.98
CA GLN A 258 -13.85 16.16 -19.90
C GLN A 258 -14.61 16.17 -18.57
N SER A 259 -13.90 16.35 -17.44
CA SER A 259 -14.52 16.45 -16.12
C SER A 259 -15.48 17.65 -16.02
N ARG A 260 -15.15 18.78 -16.67
CA ARG A 260 -16.04 19.95 -16.75
C ARG A 260 -17.29 19.67 -17.56
N GLU A 261 -17.19 18.94 -18.67
CA GLU A 261 -18.33 18.51 -19.47
C GLU A 261 -19.26 17.58 -18.68
N GLU A 262 -18.69 16.66 -17.89
CA GLU A 262 -19.44 15.78 -16.99
C GLU A 262 -20.24 16.58 -15.94
N ILE A 263 -19.60 17.54 -15.26
CA ILE A 263 -20.27 18.46 -14.31
C ILE A 263 -21.34 19.31 -15.01
N LEU A 264 -21.12 19.70 -16.27
CA LEU A 264 -22.12 20.45 -17.03
C LEU A 264 -23.32 19.57 -17.39
N ALA A 265 -23.11 18.29 -17.70
CA ALA A 265 -24.16 17.34 -18.05
C ALA A 265 -24.95 16.83 -16.84
N SER A 266 -24.40 16.91 -15.62
CA SER A 266 -25.11 16.48 -14.40
C SER A 266 -26.35 17.34 -14.12
N GLU A 267 -27.48 16.69 -13.82
CA GLU A 267 -28.72 17.38 -13.42
C GLU A 267 -28.64 17.84 -11.95
N PRO A 268 -29.14 19.05 -11.61
CA PRO A 268 -29.24 19.49 -10.23
C PRO A 268 -30.19 18.59 -9.44
N ARG A 269 -29.78 18.14 -8.25
CA ARG A 269 -30.67 17.43 -7.33
C ARG A 269 -31.64 18.46 -6.73
N GLN A 270 -32.93 18.38 -7.07
CA GLN A 270 -33.93 19.40 -6.71
C GLN A 270 -34.26 19.45 -5.20
N ASP A 271 -33.81 18.46 -4.45
CA ASP A 271 -34.14 18.21 -3.04
C ASP A 271 -33.02 18.53 -2.05
N LYS A 272 -31.85 18.98 -2.53
CA LYS A 272 -30.70 19.37 -1.68
C LYS A 272 -30.25 20.79 -2.00
N GLU A 273 -30.04 21.62 -0.98
CA GLU A 273 -29.32 22.88 -1.15
C GLU A 273 -27.83 22.69 -0.88
N CYS A 274 -26.99 23.46 -1.57
CA CYS A 274 -25.55 23.47 -1.29
C CYS A 274 -25.31 24.01 0.12
N THR A 275 -24.63 23.23 0.97
CA THR A 275 -24.28 23.65 2.35
C THR A 275 -22.78 23.81 2.58
N ALA A 276 -21.96 23.59 1.55
CA ALA A 276 -20.51 23.65 1.63
C ALA A 276 -20.00 25.10 1.83
N VAL A 277 -19.01 25.27 2.71
CA VAL A 277 -18.22 26.51 2.77
C VAL A 277 -17.15 26.43 1.69
N VAL A 278 -17.36 27.16 0.60
CA VAL A 278 -16.53 27.01 -0.60
C VAL A 278 -15.34 27.96 -0.61
N MET A 279 -14.17 27.42 -0.92
CA MET A 279 -12.96 28.18 -1.24
C MET A 279 -13.14 28.94 -2.56
N ARG A 280 -13.42 30.26 -2.47
CA ARG A 280 -13.67 31.12 -3.64
C ARG A 280 -12.46 31.97 -4.05
N GLU A 281 -11.40 32.07 -3.23
CA GLU A 281 -10.33 33.07 -3.39
C GLU A 281 -8.88 32.55 -3.20
N LEU A 282 -8.57 31.32 -3.63
CA LEU A 282 -7.18 30.84 -3.83
C LEU A 282 -6.83 30.81 -5.32
#